data_AF-A0A512JIT1-F1
#
_entry.id   AF-A0A512JIT1-F1
#
_cell.length_a   1.000
_cell.length_b   1.000
_cell.length_c   1.000
_cell.angle_alpha   90.00
_cell.angle_beta   90.00
_cell.angle_gamma   90.00
#
_symmetry.space_group_name_H-M   'P 1'
#
loop_
_entity.id
_entity.type
_entity.pdbx_description
1 polymer ?
#
loop_
_entity_poly.entity_id
_entity_poly.type
_entity_poly.pdbx_seq_one_letter_code
_entity_poly.pdbx_strand_id
1 'polypeptide(L)'
;MATAPQIRLASVLGRRPEPAVREERLRITSQLSGTPAIALSAWRGRSGCRYVVGVHACSCPDLREHDDAVLLAVHRSEDGRARLVAMAAYPGCSVAEWIERSVRAGATEIHVHRLAAGEGERAAVTRDLTSAEVA
;
A
#
# COMPACT_ATOMS: atom_id res chain seq x y z
N MET A 1 21.79 -53.40 24.31
CA MET A 1 22.06 -52.32 23.35
C MET A 1 20.78 -52.08 22.56
N ALA A 2 19.95 -51.12 22.98
CA ALA A 2 18.77 -50.67 22.25
C ALA A 2 18.49 -49.21 22.69
N THR A 3 18.75 -48.29 21.76
CA THR A 3 18.70 -46.84 21.96
C THR A 3 17.26 -46.36 21.84
N ALA A 4 16.74 -45.70 22.88
CA ALA A 4 15.46 -45.00 22.82
C ALA A 4 15.60 -43.70 22.01
N PRO A 5 14.63 -43.31 21.15
CA PRO A 5 14.67 -42.02 20.49
C PRO A 5 14.17 -40.95 21.44
N GLN A 6 14.98 -39.90 21.63
CA GLN A 6 14.56 -38.72 22.38
C GLN A 6 13.81 -37.76 21.45
N ILE A 7 12.53 -37.56 21.72
CA ILE A 7 11.72 -36.51 21.10
C ILE A 7 12.18 -35.18 21.70
N ARG A 8 12.88 -34.35 20.92
CA ARG A 8 13.06 -32.94 21.26
C ARG A 8 11.79 -32.16 20.91
N LEU A 9 11.09 -31.67 21.92
CA LEU A 9 10.10 -30.62 21.76
C LEU A 9 10.84 -29.30 21.48
N ALA A 10 10.80 -28.83 20.24
CA ALA A 10 11.20 -27.46 19.91
C ALA A 10 9.97 -26.56 20.06
N SER A 11 9.86 -25.88 21.20
CA SER A 11 8.89 -24.81 21.43
C SER A 11 9.24 -23.62 20.53
N VAL A 12 8.74 -23.61 19.29
CA VAL A 12 8.67 -22.39 18.49
C VAL A 12 7.57 -21.54 19.10
N LEU A 13 7.94 -20.66 20.04
CA LEU A 13 7.12 -19.50 20.37
C LEU A 13 6.87 -18.78 19.05
N GLY A 14 5.64 -18.90 18.55
CA GLY A 14 5.23 -18.40 17.25
C GLY A 14 5.56 -16.93 17.14
N ARG A 15 6.62 -16.60 16.39
CA ARG A 15 6.77 -15.27 15.81
C ARG A 15 5.53 -15.10 14.95
N ARG A 16 4.56 -14.30 15.42
CA ARG A 16 3.43 -13.90 14.59
C ARG A 16 4.09 -13.36 13.31
N PRO A 17 3.76 -13.88 12.11
CA PRO A 17 4.32 -13.30 10.89
C PRO A 17 4.07 -11.80 10.97
N GLU A 18 5.13 -11.00 10.78
CA GLU A 18 5.03 -9.55 10.71
C GLU A 18 3.81 -9.22 9.83
N PRO A 19 2.87 -8.38 10.30
CA PRO A 19 1.64 -8.15 9.55
C PRO A 19 2.03 -7.65 8.16
N ALA A 20 1.78 -8.48 7.15
CA ALA A 20 2.16 -8.17 5.78
C ALA A 20 1.44 -6.89 5.35
N VAL A 21 2.20 -6.00 4.72
CA VAL A 21 1.67 -4.81 4.06
C VAL A 21 0.62 -5.28 3.07
N ARG A 22 -0.63 -4.83 3.25
CA ARG A 22 -1.74 -5.28 2.41
C ARG A 22 -2.83 -4.24 2.33
N GLU A 23 -3.54 -4.27 1.23
CA GLU A 23 -4.79 -3.54 1.10
C GLU A 23 -5.91 -4.21 1.91
N GLU A 24 -6.74 -3.39 2.55
CA GLU A 24 -7.97 -3.74 3.24
C GLU A 24 -9.09 -2.87 2.66
N ARG A 25 -10.00 -3.49 1.91
CA ARG A 25 -11.11 -2.75 1.29
C ARG A 25 -12.01 -2.13 2.33
N LEU A 26 -12.26 -0.84 2.17
CA LEU A 26 -13.26 -0.12 2.96
C LEU A 26 -14.64 -0.45 2.37
N ARG A 27 -15.49 -1.09 3.15
CA ARG A 27 -16.89 -1.33 2.77
C ARG A 27 -17.67 -0.04 3.01
N ILE A 28 -17.62 0.90 2.07
CA ILE A 28 -18.49 2.08 2.10
C ILE A 28 -19.75 1.73 1.30
N THR A 29 -20.88 1.56 2.00
CA THR A 29 -22.17 1.20 1.41
C THR A 29 -23.05 2.40 1.06
N SER A 30 -22.53 3.63 1.14
CA SER A 30 -23.28 4.84 0.81
C SER A 30 -22.51 5.69 -0.20
N GLN A 31 -23.05 5.79 -1.42
CA GLN A 31 -22.67 6.84 -2.35
C GLN A 31 -23.03 8.19 -1.70
N LEU A 32 -22.06 9.10 -1.56
CA LEU A 32 -22.36 10.50 -1.26
C LEU A 32 -22.98 11.10 -2.52
N SER A 33 -24.29 11.39 -2.49
CA SER A 33 -25.01 11.96 -3.64
C SER A 33 -24.39 13.30 -4.05
N GLY A 34 -24.03 13.45 -5.32
CA GLY A 34 -23.68 14.74 -5.95
C GLY A 34 -22.21 14.97 -6.29
N THR A 35 -21.30 14.05 -5.95
CA THR A 35 -19.89 14.08 -6.36
C THR A 35 -19.53 12.70 -6.89
N PRO A 36 -18.74 12.54 -7.98
CA PRO A 36 -18.22 11.22 -8.32
C PRO A 36 -17.50 10.66 -7.09
N ALA A 37 -18.07 9.61 -6.50
CA ALA A 37 -17.53 9.03 -5.29
C ALA A 37 -16.13 8.49 -5.62
N ILE A 38 -15.08 9.16 -5.15
CA ILE A 38 -13.73 8.62 -5.19
C ILE A 38 -13.78 7.31 -4.40
N ALA A 39 -13.42 6.21 -5.04
CA ALA A 39 -13.33 4.92 -4.37
C ALA A 39 -12.26 5.02 -3.27
N LEU A 40 -12.59 4.58 -2.06
CA LEU A 40 -11.66 4.59 -0.93
C LEU A 40 -11.21 3.17 -0.60
N SER A 41 -9.94 3.05 -0.24
CA SER A 41 -9.35 1.82 0.29
C SER A 41 -8.48 2.14 1.51
N ALA A 42 -7.91 1.12 2.16
CA ALA A 42 -6.93 1.33 3.21
C ALA A 42 -5.77 0.35 3.04
N TRP A 43 -4.54 0.80 3.30
CA TRP A 43 -3.40 -0.09 3.42
C TRP A 43 -3.06 -0.30 4.89
N ARG A 44 -2.86 -1.55 5.30
CA ARG A 44 -2.27 -1.86 6.60
C ARG A 44 -0.76 -1.92 6.45
N GLY A 45 -0.04 -1.12 7.21
CA GLY A 45 1.43 -1.20 7.27
C GLY A 45 1.94 -2.20 8.31
N ARG A 46 3.26 -2.34 8.41
CA ARG A 46 3.92 -3.31 9.31
C ARG A 46 3.68 -2.98 10.78
N SER A 47 3.47 -1.71 11.12
CA SER A 47 3.06 -1.28 12.46
C SER A 47 1.66 -1.75 12.85
N GLY A 48 0.85 -2.19 11.88
CA GLY A 48 -0.57 -2.48 12.05
C GLY A 48 -1.47 -1.27 11.86
N CYS A 49 -0.92 -0.06 11.69
CA CYS A 49 -1.68 1.14 11.33
C CYS A 49 -2.40 0.99 9.98
N ARG A 50 -3.55 1.66 9.84
CA ARG A 50 -4.33 1.71 8.60
C ARG A 50 -4.19 3.10 7.97
N TYR A 51 -3.79 3.14 6.70
CA TYR A 51 -3.64 4.34 5.90
C TYR A 51 -4.73 4.39 4.85
N VAL A 52 -5.73 5.26 5.04
CA VAL A 52 -6.84 5.44 4.09
C VAL A 52 -6.35 6.16 2.84
N VAL A 53 -6.76 5.67 1.67
CA VAL A 53 -6.34 6.16 0.36
C VAL A 53 -7.53 6.39 -0.56
N GLY A 54 -7.46 7.44 -1.38
CA GLY A 54 -8.30 7.55 -2.58
C GLY A 54 -7.73 6.69 -3.70
N VAL A 55 -8.57 6.00 -4.46
CA VAL A 55 -8.18 5.16 -5.59
C VAL A 55 -8.47 5.90 -6.89
N HIS A 56 -7.45 6.06 -7.72
CA HIS A 56 -7.50 6.78 -8.98
C HIS A 56 -6.98 5.90 -10.11
N ALA A 57 -7.57 6.02 -11.30
CA ALA A 57 -6.99 5.44 -12.50
C ALA A 57 -5.64 6.12 -12.81
N CYS A 58 -4.68 5.41 -13.39
CA CYS A 58 -3.38 5.99 -13.78
C CYS A 58 -3.52 7.14 -14.80
N SER A 59 -4.61 7.20 -15.54
CA SER A 59 -4.93 8.27 -16.50
C SER A 59 -5.65 9.47 -15.87
N CYS A 60 -5.90 9.48 -14.56
CA CYS A 60 -6.61 10.56 -13.88
C CYS A 60 -5.77 11.85 -13.90
N PRO A 61 -6.27 12.95 -14.50
CA PRO A 61 -5.51 14.19 -14.64
C PRO A 61 -5.21 14.87 -13.29
N ASP A 62 -6.13 14.77 -12.33
CA ASP A 62 -6.06 15.41 -11.01
C ASP A 62 -4.88 14.91 -10.15
N LEU A 63 -4.31 13.75 -10.48
CA LEU A 63 -3.15 13.20 -9.77
C LEU A 63 -1.91 14.11 -9.84
N ARG A 64 -1.85 15.00 -10.83
CA ARG A 64 -0.72 15.90 -11.07
C ARG A 64 -0.67 17.09 -10.10
N GLU A 65 -1.71 17.29 -9.29
CA GLU A 65 -1.81 18.39 -8.32
C GLU A 65 -1.51 17.94 -6.87
N HIS A 66 -0.99 16.73 -6.67
CA HIS A 66 -0.85 16.09 -5.36
C HIS A 66 0.60 15.97 -4.89
N ASP A 67 1.32 17.09 -4.86
CA ASP A 67 2.71 17.14 -4.37
C ASP A 67 2.83 16.89 -2.84
N ASP A 68 1.73 17.07 -2.10
CA ASP A 68 1.64 16.83 -0.66
C ASP A 68 0.99 15.51 -0.26
N ALA A 69 1.24 14.43 -1.02
CA ALA A 69 0.66 13.12 -0.77
C ALA A 69 1.70 12.00 -0.72
N VAL A 70 1.33 10.86 -0.12
CA VAL A 70 2.00 9.59 -0.39
C VAL A 70 1.24 8.89 -1.52
N LEU A 71 1.94 8.63 -2.61
CA LEU A 71 1.45 7.94 -3.80
C LEU A 71 1.86 6.48 -3.75
N LEU A 72 0.92 5.59 -3.98
CA LEU A 72 1.15 4.16 -4.07
C LEU A 72 0.70 3.70 -5.46
N ALA A 73 1.63 3.22 -6.26
CA ALA A 73 1.33 2.59 -7.53
C ALA A 73 0.95 1.14 -7.27
N VAL A 74 -0.23 0.74 -7.74
CA VAL A 74 -0.83 -0.55 -7.39
C VAL A 74 -1.16 -1.31 -8.66
N HIS A 75 -0.79 -2.58 -8.67
CA HIS A 75 -1.30 -3.55 -9.62
C HIS A 75 -2.53 -4.22 -9.03
N ARG A 76 -3.63 -4.17 -9.77
CA ARG A 76 -4.86 -4.90 -9.47
C ARG A 76 -4.93 -6.13 -10.36
N SER A 77 -4.85 -7.31 -9.75
CA SER A 77 -5.06 -8.57 -10.47
C SER A 77 -6.55 -8.80 -10.78
N GLU A 78 -6.83 -9.72 -11.70
CA GLU A 78 -8.20 -10.05 -12.14
C GLU A 78 -9.11 -10.54 -10.99
N ASP A 79 -8.54 -11.19 -9.98
CA ASP A 79 -9.23 -11.59 -8.75
C ASP A 79 -9.53 -10.43 -7.77
N GLY A 80 -9.15 -9.21 -8.15
CA GLY A 80 -9.37 -8.00 -7.39
C GLY A 80 -8.38 -7.74 -6.25
N ARG A 81 -7.27 -8.49 -6.13
CA ARG A 81 -6.21 -8.24 -5.14
C ARG A 81 -5.28 -7.10 -5.58
N ALA A 82 -4.91 -6.25 -4.62
CA ALA A 82 -3.93 -5.18 -4.81
C ALA A 82 -2.52 -5.65 -4.43
N ARG A 83 -1.55 -5.36 -5.29
CA ARG A 83 -0.11 -5.47 -5.01
C ARG A 83 0.55 -4.12 -5.19
N LEU A 84 1.39 -3.72 -4.24
CA LEU A 84 2.20 -2.52 -4.35
C LEU A 84 3.30 -2.74 -5.40
N VAL A 85 3.38 -1.86 -6.39
CA VAL A 85 4.38 -1.86 -7.46
C VAL A 85 5.48 -0.86 -7.14
N ALA A 86 5.11 0.34 -6.72
CA ALA A 86 6.02 1.41 -6.34
C ALA A 86 5.34 2.36 -5.34
N MET A 87 6.13 3.16 -4.65
CA MET A 87 5.63 4.17 -3.71
C MET A 87 6.50 5.41 -3.74
N ALA A 88 5.90 6.59 -3.55
CA ALA A 88 6.61 7.86 -3.45
C ALA A 88 5.87 8.83 -2.52
N ALA A 89 6.61 9.43 -1.58
CA ALA A 89 6.17 10.64 -0.86
C ALA A 89 6.68 11.93 -1.52
N TYR A 90 7.80 11.79 -2.25
CA TYR A 90 8.47 12.84 -3.02
C TYR A 90 9.12 12.15 -4.22
N PRO A 91 8.40 12.00 -5.35
CA PRO A 91 9.03 11.48 -6.55
C PRO A 91 10.14 12.47 -6.92
N GLY A 92 11.41 12.05 -6.99
CA GLY A 92 12.54 12.91 -7.40
C GLY A 92 12.48 13.34 -8.88
N CYS A 93 11.29 13.28 -9.48
CA CYS A 93 10.90 13.61 -10.83
C CYS A 93 9.46 14.15 -10.77
N SER A 94 8.89 14.59 -11.90
CA SER A 94 7.47 14.96 -11.90
C SER A 94 6.58 13.75 -11.53
N VAL A 95 5.41 14.03 -10.94
CA VAL A 95 4.41 13.00 -10.63
C VAL A 95 3.98 12.26 -11.90
N ALA A 96 3.85 12.97 -13.03
CA ALA A 96 3.53 12.37 -14.32
C ALA A 96 4.58 11.34 -14.77
N GLU A 97 5.87 11.69 -14.73
CA GLU A 97 6.96 10.77 -15.08
C GLU A 97 7.01 9.56 -14.14
N TRP A 98 6.74 9.76 -12.84
CA TRP A 98 6.67 8.67 -11.88
C TRP A 98 5.50 7.73 -12.16
N ILE A 99 4.32 8.26 -12.50
CA ILE A 99 3.16 7.46 -12.90
C ILE A 99 3.47 6.65 -14.15
N GLU A 100 4.04 7.27 -15.19
CA GLU A 100 4.39 6.56 -16.42
C GLU A 100 5.37 5.40 -16.17
N ARG A 101 6.40 5.63 -15.35
CA ARG A 101 7.34 4.57 -14.95
C ARG A 101 6.63 3.46 -14.20
N SER A 102 5.71 3.80 -13.30
CA SER A 102 4.93 2.83 -12.53
C SER A 102 3.98 2.01 -13.41
N VAL A 103 3.34 2.64 -14.39
CA VAL A 103 2.49 1.96 -15.39
C VAL A 103 3.33 0.98 -16.22
N ARG A 104 4.52 1.38 -16.67
CA ARG A 104 5.45 0.47 -17.37
C ARG A 104 5.90 -0.71 -16.48
N ALA A 105 5.93 -0.52 -15.16
CA ALA A 105 6.20 -1.56 -14.19
C ALA A 105 4.96 -2.41 -13.81
N GLY A 106 3.80 -2.16 -14.42
CA GLY A 106 2.58 -2.96 -14.26
C GLY A 106 1.52 -2.36 -13.34
N ALA A 107 1.67 -1.12 -12.89
CA ALA A 107 0.62 -0.44 -12.13
C ALA A 107 -0.63 -0.21 -12.99
N THR A 108 -1.80 -0.48 -12.41
CA THR A 108 -3.12 -0.30 -13.04
C THR A 108 -3.92 0.82 -12.38
N GLU A 109 -3.56 1.19 -11.15
CA GLU A 109 -4.20 2.25 -10.38
C GLU A 109 -3.19 2.95 -9.47
N ILE A 110 -3.51 4.18 -9.06
CA ILE A 110 -2.74 4.99 -8.11
C ILE A 110 -3.60 5.22 -6.88
N HIS A 111 -3.09 4.83 -5.72
CA HIS A 111 -3.71 5.10 -4.43
C HIS A 111 -3.02 6.30 -3.78
N VAL A 112 -3.80 7.26 -3.31
CA VAL A 112 -3.30 8.55 -2.80
C VAL A 112 -3.66 8.69 -1.32
N HIS A 113 -2.66 8.79 -0.45
CA HIS A 113 -2.82 9.10 0.97
C HIS A 113 -2.48 10.57 1.24
N ARG A 114 -3.47 11.35 1.70
CA ARG A 114 -3.33 12.79 1.96
C ARG A 114 -3.47 13.21 3.43
N LEU A 115 -3.59 12.24 4.34
CA LEU A 115 -3.84 12.54 5.77
C LEU A 115 -2.55 12.77 6.57
N ALA A 116 -1.38 12.66 5.93
CA ALA A 116 -0.10 12.99 6.53
C ALA A 116 0.15 14.49 6.37
N ALA A 117 0.15 15.23 7.48
CA ALA A 117 0.20 16.69 7.52
C ALA A 117 1.58 17.27 7.19
N GLY A 118 2.64 16.46 7.22
CA GLY A 118 4.00 16.92 7.01
C GLY A 118 4.96 15.86 6.47
N GLU A 119 6.18 16.30 6.13
CA GLU A 119 7.24 15.45 5.58
C GLU A 119 7.58 14.26 6.48
N GLY A 120 7.74 14.50 7.79
CA GLY A 120 8.04 13.45 8.76
C GLY A 120 6.95 12.36 8.83
N GLU A 121 5.69 12.76 8.76
CA GLU A 121 4.56 11.82 8.73
C GLU A 121 4.52 11.05 7.42
N ARG A 122 4.74 11.71 6.27
CA ARG A 122 4.82 11.04 4.97
C ARG A 122 5.97 10.04 4.90
N ALA A 123 7.12 10.37 5.49
CA ALA A 123 8.26 9.47 5.61
C ALA A 123 7.95 8.28 6.55
N ALA A 124 7.21 8.51 7.64
CA ALA A 124 6.77 7.45 8.54
C ALA A 124 5.80 6.48 7.84
N VAL A 125 4.81 7.00 7.10
CA VAL A 125 3.87 6.22 6.28
C VAL A 125 4.63 5.39 5.24
N THR A 126 5.51 6.02 4.46
CA THR A 126 6.30 5.34 3.43
C THR A 126 7.13 4.21 4.04
N ARG A 127 7.85 4.50 5.12
CA ARG A 127 8.65 3.50 5.83
C ARG A 127 7.80 2.32 6.30
N ASP A 128 6.61 2.56 6.83
CA ASP A 128 5.75 1.51 7.36
C ASP A 128 5.10 0.64 6.27
N LEU A 129 4.91 1.21 5.08
CA LEU A 129 4.33 0.55 3.92
C LEU A 129 5.35 -0.09 2.98
N THR A 130 6.65 0.20 3.13
CA THR A 130 7.69 -0.53 2.39
C THR A 130 7.67 -2.00 2.84
N SER A 131 7.42 -2.93 1.94
CA SER A 131 7.70 -4.35 2.19
C SER A 131 9.06 -4.72 1.59
N ALA A 132 9.63 -5.87 1.97
CA ALA A 132 10.88 -6.34 1.39
C ALA A 132 10.81 -6.61 -0.13
N GLU A 133 9.61 -6.64 -0.73
CA GLU A 133 9.40 -6.84 -2.16
C GLU A 133 9.36 -5.54 -2.98
N VAL A 134 9.35 -4.37 -2.33
CA VAL A 134 9.28 -3.05 -2.98
C VAL A 134 10.46 -2.23 -2.50
N ALA A 135 11.66 -2.61 -2.96
CA ALA A 135 12.93 -1.93 -2.68
C ALA A 135 13.55 -1.42 -3.99
#